data_AF-C5KIA9-F1
#
_entry.id   AF-C5KIA9-F1
#
_cell.length_a   1.000
_cell.length_b   1.000
_cell.length_c   1.000
_cell.angle_alpha   90.00
_cell.angle_beta   90.00
_cell.angle_gamma   90.00
#
_symmetry.space_group_name_H-M   'P 1'
#
loop_
_entity.id
_entity.type
_entity.pdbx_description
1 polymer ?
#
loop_
_entity_poly.entity_id
_entity_poly.type
_entity_poly.pdbx_seq_one_letter_code
_entity_poly.pdbx_strand_id
1 'polypeptide(L)'
;MKFSYELEYNAFGPWHDGYVNYKRLKKLIKEQRHDLEGTGITPTHVAWQEFSEEVLSELERILSRLASWMEDLLGEAAVVADPKVHPKYRKSCAEIYLELNELCNFVRLNSEGARKLVKKFDKFHGTAHRAEFLVGCAALCEMTDMVQTEVLPMINSIQKSYAASFCGGDKATAVDELSQALSEMLVWDRGTVWHDLIRLER
;
A
#
# COMPACT_ATOMS: atom_id res chain seq x y z
N MET A 1 -10.15 11.53 11.33
CA MET A 1 -9.16 10.95 12.24
C MET A 1 -8.92 9.48 11.94
N LYS A 2 -9.97 8.69 11.66
CA LYS A 2 -9.90 7.24 11.40
C LYS A 2 -8.80 6.75 10.43
N PHE A 3 -8.62 7.38 9.27
CA PHE A 3 -7.70 6.83 8.26
C PHE A 3 -6.22 6.88 8.64
N SER A 4 -5.75 7.89 9.39
CA SER A 4 -4.33 7.92 9.79
C SER A 4 -3.98 6.73 10.69
N TYR A 5 -4.90 6.34 11.57
CA TYR A 5 -4.77 5.14 12.39
C TYR A 5 -4.93 3.87 11.57
N GLU A 6 -5.89 3.84 10.64
CA GLU A 6 -6.09 2.72 9.72
C GLU A 6 -4.85 2.44 8.87
N LEU A 7 -4.19 3.49 8.37
CA LEU A 7 -2.95 3.36 7.61
C LEU A 7 -1.84 2.76 8.47
N GLU A 8 -1.59 3.31 9.66
CA GLU A 8 -0.53 2.82 10.57
C GLU A 8 -0.79 1.38 11.03
N TYR A 9 -2.04 1.04 11.34
CA TYR A 9 -2.41 -0.29 11.82
C TYR A 9 -2.33 -1.37 10.74
N ASN A 10 -2.64 -1.03 9.48
CA ASN A 10 -2.62 -1.97 8.37
C ASN A 10 -1.33 -1.90 7.55
N ALA A 11 -0.39 -1.02 7.90
CA ALA A 11 0.90 -0.95 7.25
C ALA A 11 1.74 -2.19 7.59
N PHE A 12 2.37 -2.76 6.57
CA PHE A 12 3.35 -3.80 6.76
C PHE A 12 4.63 -3.20 7.34
N GLY A 13 5.07 -3.70 8.50
CA GLY A 13 6.17 -3.14 9.28
C GLY A 13 7.47 -2.94 8.48
N PRO A 14 7.95 -3.95 7.72
CA PRO A 14 9.15 -3.83 6.90
C PRO A 14 9.10 -2.73 5.83
N TRP A 15 7.91 -2.33 5.41
CA TRP A 15 7.68 -1.33 4.35
C TRP A 15 7.08 -0.03 4.87
N HIS A 16 7.14 0.19 6.19
CA HIS A 16 6.48 1.32 6.86
C HIS A 16 6.86 2.67 6.25
N ASP A 17 8.15 2.88 5.94
CA ASP A 17 8.67 4.11 5.35
C ASP A 17 8.30 4.31 3.86
N GLY A 18 7.75 3.28 3.22
CA GLY A 18 7.22 3.37 1.87
C GLY A 18 5.80 3.90 1.80
N TYR A 19 5.06 3.95 2.90
CA TYR A 19 3.68 4.45 2.86
C TYR A 19 3.63 5.99 2.75
N VAL A 20 2.52 6.47 2.19
CA VAL A 20 2.19 7.89 2.08
C VAL A 20 2.27 8.60 3.43
N ASN A 21 2.98 9.72 3.49
CA ASN A 21 3.05 10.58 4.66
C ASN A 21 1.75 11.38 4.84
N TYR A 22 0.67 10.66 5.16
CA TYR A 22 -0.67 11.19 5.27
C TYR A 22 -0.77 12.28 6.34
N LYS A 23 0.03 12.18 7.42
CA LYS A 23 0.07 13.15 8.52
C LYS A 23 0.63 14.49 8.02
N ARG A 24 1.76 14.50 7.31
CA ARG A 24 2.39 15.70 6.71
C ARG A 24 1.45 16.36 5.69
N LEU A 25 0.96 15.62 4.70
CA LEU A 25 0.12 16.18 3.63
C LEU A 25 -1.21 16.73 4.17
N LYS A 26 -1.76 16.12 5.22
CA LYS A 26 -2.92 16.68 5.93
C LYS A 26 -2.59 17.97 6.68
N LYS A 27 -1.37 18.13 7.20
CA LYS A 27 -0.92 19.36 7.87
C LYS A 27 -0.79 20.49 6.85
N LEU A 28 -0.20 20.20 5.68
CA LEU A 28 -0.09 21.14 4.55
C LEU A 28 -1.45 21.75 4.17
N ILE A 29 -2.49 20.92 4.01
CA ILE A 29 -3.85 21.41 3.71
C ILE A 29 -4.34 22.42 4.75
N LYS A 30 -4.01 22.24 6.03
CA LYS A 30 -4.45 23.15 7.10
C LYS A 30 -3.66 24.45 7.12
N GLU A 31 -2.35 24.37 6.90
CA GLU A 31 -1.43 25.51 6.92
C GLU A 31 -1.78 26.50 5.81
N GLN A 32 -2.16 26.02 4.62
CA GLN A 32 -2.62 26.84 3.49
C GLN A 32 -3.86 27.72 3.77
N ARG A 33 -4.59 27.49 4.87
CA ARG A 33 -5.73 28.32 5.30
C ARG A 33 -5.44 29.16 6.55
N HIS A 34 -4.32 28.91 7.25
CA HIS A 34 -4.00 29.55 8.53
C HIS A 34 -3.08 30.78 8.43
N ASP A 35 -2.85 31.34 7.24
CA ASP A 35 -2.36 32.72 7.05
C ASP A 35 -3.43 33.78 7.44
N LEU A 36 -4.05 33.60 8.61
CA LEU A 36 -5.17 34.39 9.13
C LEU A 36 -4.72 35.63 9.92
N GLU A 37 -3.42 35.91 10.02
CA GLU A 37 -2.88 37.09 10.74
C GLU A 37 -2.16 38.10 9.85
N GLY A 38 -2.57 38.17 8.58
CA GLY A 38 -2.42 39.39 7.77
C GLY A 38 -1.22 39.40 6.83
N THR A 39 -1.44 38.95 5.59
CA THR A 39 -1.33 39.74 4.34
C THR A 39 -1.53 38.78 3.16
N GLY A 40 -2.78 38.55 2.75
CA GLY A 40 -3.12 37.82 1.52
C GLY A 40 -3.62 36.38 1.74
N ILE A 41 -4.86 36.10 1.32
CA ILE A 41 -5.34 34.72 1.16
C ILE A 41 -4.59 34.12 -0.02
N THR A 42 -3.84 33.02 0.18
CA THR A 42 -3.29 32.26 -0.95
C THR A 42 -4.44 31.86 -1.87
N PRO A 43 -4.44 32.29 -3.15
CA PRO A 43 -5.52 31.96 -4.06
C PRO A 43 -5.69 30.45 -4.14
N THR A 44 -6.92 29.96 -4.12
CA THR A 44 -7.22 28.53 -4.07
C THR A 44 -6.51 27.71 -5.16
N HIS A 45 -6.30 28.31 -6.34
CA HIS A 45 -5.56 27.66 -7.42
C HIS A 45 -4.08 27.45 -7.10
N VAL A 46 -3.44 28.41 -6.40
CA VAL A 46 -2.03 28.29 -5.97
C VAL A 46 -1.91 27.22 -4.89
N ALA A 47 -2.80 27.25 -3.90
CA ALA A 47 -2.85 26.23 -2.86
C ALA A 47 -3.05 24.82 -3.44
N TRP A 48 -3.88 24.69 -4.48
CA TRP A 48 -4.07 23.43 -5.19
C TRP A 48 -2.81 22.99 -5.91
N GLN A 49 -2.14 23.88 -6.65
CA GLN A 49 -0.90 23.56 -7.36
C GLN A 49 0.15 23.00 -6.41
N GLU A 50 0.48 23.73 -5.36
CA GLU A 50 1.46 23.32 -4.35
C GLU A 50 1.09 21.98 -3.69
N PHE A 51 -0.18 21.83 -3.27
CA PHE A 51 -0.64 20.60 -2.63
C PHE A 51 -0.60 19.41 -3.59
N SER A 52 -1.03 19.60 -4.84
CA SER A 52 -1.07 18.54 -5.84
C SER A 52 0.33 18.08 -6.23
N GLU A 53 1.28 19.00 -6.36
CA GLU A 53 2.69 18.70 -6.64
C GLU A 53 3.33 17.87 -5.51
N GLU A 54 3.05 18.24 -4.26
CA GLU A 54 3.52 17.48 -3.08
C GLU A 54 2.91 16.08 -3.00
N VAL A 55 1.64 15.91 -3.37
CA VAL A 55 1.00 14.58 -3.45
C VAL A 55 1.60 13.77 -4.60
N LEU A 56 1.85 14.38 -5.75
CA LEU A 56 2.43 13.71 -6.91
C LEU A 56 3.86 13.24 -6.62
N SER A 57 4.71 14.12 -6.07
CA SER A 57 6.08 13.77 -5.67
C SER A 57 6.09 12.61 -4.65
N GLU A 58 5.17 12.62 -3.69
CA GLU A 58 5.05 11.53 -2.73
C GLU A 58 4.61 10.22 -3.40
N LEU A 59 3.70 10.27 -4.38
CA LEU A 59 3.26 9.10 -5.15
C LEU A 59 4.35 8.55 -6.07
N GLU A 60 5.18 9.40 -6.67
CA GLU A 60 6.34 8.98 -7.46
C GLU A 60 7.39 8.28 -6.59
N ARG A 61 7.62 8.79 -5.37
CA ARG A 61 8.48 8.13 -4.38
C ARG A 61 7.93 6.74 -4.01
N ILE A 62 6.63 6.65 -3.77
CA ILE A 62 5.94 5.39 -3.44
C ILE A 62 6.07 4.40 -4.60
N LEU A 63 5.81 4.85 -5.83
CA LEU A 63 5.91 4.03 -7.04
C LEU A 63 7.35 3.51 -7.23
N SER A 64 8.35 4.35 -7.05
CA SER A 64 9.76 3.94 -7.15
C SER A 64 10.13 2.84 -6.15
N ARG A 65 9.60 2.92 -4.92
CA ARG A 65 9.78 1.88 -3.90
C ARG A 65 9.04 0.59 -4.26
N LEU A 66 7.81 0.72 -4.72
CA LEU A 66 7.01 -0.41 -5.18
C LEU A 66 7.74 -1.18 -6.30
N ALA A 67 8.24 -0.46 -7.31
CA ALA A 67 8.95 -1.07 -8.43
C ALA A 67 10.18 -1.87 -7.97
N SER A 68 11.00 -1.28 -7.08
CA SER A 68 12.17 -1.96 -6.51
C SER A 68 11.78 -3.22 -5.72
N TRP A 69 10.78 -3.13 -4.83
CA TRP A 69 10.34 -4.29 -4.07
C TRP A 69 9.71 -5.37 -4.94
N MET A 70 9.00 -4.98 -5.99
CA MET A 70 8.41 -5.92 -6.94
C MET A 70 9.48 -6.67 -7.73
N GLU A 71 10.53 -5.99 -8.20
CA GLU A 71 11.61 -6.65 -8.94
C GLU A 71 12.27 -7.75 -8.11
N ASP A 72 12.65 -7.43 -6.86
CA ASP A 72 13.26 -8.38 -5.93
C ASP A 72 12.30 -9.55 -5.61
N LEU A 73 11.06 -9.22 -5.23
CA LEU A 73 10.10 -10.21 -4.76
C LEU A 73 9.59 -11.14 -5.88
N LEU A 74 9.38 -10.62 -7.09
CA LEU A 74 8.97 -11.45 -8.23
C LEU A 74 10.09 -12.38 -8.68
N GLY A 75 11.35 -11.94 -8.56
CA GLY A 75 12.52 -12.78 -8.77
C GLY A 75 12.56 -13.97 -7.80
N GLU A 76 12.35 -13.71 -6.52
CA GLU A 76 12.28 -14.77 -5.50
C GLU A 76 11.06 -15.68 -5.70
N ALA A 77 9.90 -15.10 -5.96
CA ALA A 77 8.65 -15.85 -6.18
C ALA A 77 8.75 -16.80 -7.39
N ALA A 78 9.44 -16.40 -8.46
CA ALA A 78 9.68 -17.27 -9.60
C ALA A 78 10.50 -18.52 -9.22
N VAL A 79 11.48 -18.38 -8.32
CA VAL A 79 12.26 -19.51 -7.80
C VAL A 79 11.41 -20.40 -6.90
N VAL A 80 10.64 -19.80 -5.99
CA VAL A 80 9.72 -20.52 -5.07
C VAL A 80 8.53 -21.14 -5.83
N ALA A 81 8.22 -20.71 -7.05
CA ALA A 81 7.19 -21.35 -7.85
C ALA A 81 7.63 -22.73 -8.38
N ASP A 82 8.93 -23.06 -8.39
CA ASP A 82 9.43 -24.37 -8.81
C ASP A 82 9.61 -25.36 -7.61
N PRO A 83 8.77 -26.41 -7.52
CA PRO A 83 8.82 -27.38 -6.42
C PRO A 83 10.14 -28.15 -6.29
N LYS A 84 10.96 -28.18 -7.36
CA LYS A 84 12.20 -28.97 -7.39
C LYS A 84 13.39 -28.25 -6.75
N VAL A 85 13.23 -26.97 -6.40
CA VAL A 85 14.36 -26.07 -6.18
C VAL A 85 14.57 -25.71 -4.69
N HIS A 86 13.56 -25.85 -3.82
CA HIS A 86 13.65 -25.30 -2.46
C HIS A 86 13.46 -26.33 -1.31
N PRO A 87 14.45 -26.54 -0.42
CA PRO A 87 14.23 -27.26 0.83
C PRO A 87 13.23 -26.49 1.72
N LYS A 88 12.26 -27.18 2.35
CA LYS A 88 11.14 -26.55 3.10
C LYS A 88 10.16 -25.74 2.25
N TYR A 89 9.96 -26.16 0.99
CA TYR A 89 9.05 -25.58 -0.01
C TYR A 89 7.73 -25.00 0.55
N ARG A 90 7.01 -25.76 1.39
CA ARG A 90 5.74 -25.33 2.00
C ARG A 90 5.84 -24.02 2.77
N LYS A 91 6.92 -23.84 3.55
CA LYS A 91 7.14 -22.62 4.34
C LYS A 91 7.45 -21.43 3.44
N SER A 92 8.35 -21.61 2.49
CA SER A 92 8.75 -20.57 1.54
C SER A 92 7.57 -20.09 0.68
N CYS A 93 6.68 -21.01 0.27
CA CYS A 93 5.44 -20.62 -0.41
C CYS A 93 4.54 -19.75 0.47
N ALA A 94 4.45 -20.02 1.77
CA ALA A 94 3.64 -19.21 2.68
C ALA A 94 4.24 -17.82 2.91
N GLU A 95 5.56 -17.73 3.08
CA GLU A 95 6.30 -16.47 3.25
C GLU A 95 6.16 -15.57 2.00
N ILE A 96 6.45 -16.11 0.80
CA ILE A 96 6.31 -15.32 -0.43
C ILE A 96 4.85 -14.95 -0.71
N TYR A 97 3.90 -15.82 -0.38
CA TYR A 97 2.48 -15.53 -0.53
C TYR A 97 2.04 -14.38 0.38
N LEU A 98 2.54 -14.34 1.62
CA LEU A 98 2.32 -13.22 2.54
C LEU A 98 2.83 -11.91 1.92
N GLU A 99 4.09 -11.87 1.48
CA GLU A 99 4.70 -10.64 0.95
C GLU A 99 4.00 -10.14 -0.32
N LEU A 100 3.64 -11.03 -1.24
CA LEU A 100 2.88 -10.65 -2.44
C LEU A 100 1.49 -10.06 -2.10
N ASN A 101 0.82 -10.59 -1.07
CA ASN A 101 -0.45 -10.02 -0.59
C ASN A 101 -0.24 -8.68 0.12
N GLU A 102 0.85 -8.51 0.86
CA GLU A 102 1.19 -7.22 1.44
C GLU A 102 1.53 -6.17 0.37
N LEU A 103 2.08 -6.54 -0.80
CA LEU A 103 2.25 -5.58 -1.91
C LEU A 103 0.89 -5.08 -2.41
N CYS A 104 -0.08 -5.99 -2.53
CA CYS A 104 -1.45 -5.63 -2.91
C CYS A 104 -2.08 -4.70 -1.85
N ASN A 105 -1.86 -4.98 -0.56
CA ASN A 105 -2.31 -4.14 0.54
C ASN A 105 -1.62 -2.76 0.53
N PHE A 106 -0.32 -2.72 0.27
CA PHE A 106 0.49 -1.50 0.14
C PHE A 106 -0.07 -0.57 -0.93
N VAL A 107 -0.28 -1.08 -2.15
CA VAL A 107 -0.89 -0.30 -3.24
C VAL A 107 -2.27 0.20 -2.85
N ARG A 108 -3.13 -0.67 -2.33
CA ARG A 108 -4.49 -0.32 -1.89
C ARG A 108 -4.50 0.83 -0.86
N LEU A 109 -3.66 0.75 0.17
CA LEU A 109 -3.58 1.73 1.25
C LEU A 109 -3.06 3.08 0.74
N ASN A 110 -2.02 3.08 -0.10
CA ASN A 110 -1.48 4.31 -0.69
C ASN A 110 -2.48 4.99 -1.64
N SER A 111 -3.14 4.22 -2.51
CA SER A 111 -4.18 4.76 -3.39
C SER A 111 -5.38 5.32 -2.62
N GLU A 112 -5.80 4.68 -1.52
CA GLU A 112 -6.83 5.24 -0.63
C GLU A 112 -6.34 6.49 0.11
N GLY A 113 -5.07 6.52 0.52
CA GLY A 113 -4.45 7.71 1.11
C GLY A 113 -4.53 8.92 0.20
N ALA A 114 -4.07 8.80 -1.05
CA ALA A 114 -4.16 9.86 -2.06
C ALA A 114 -5.62 10.30 -2.29
N ARG A 115 -6.53 9.33 -2.51
CA ARG A 115 -7.97 9.60 -2.69
C ARG A 115 -8.58 10.39 -1.54
N LYS A 116 -8.24 10.04 -0.29
CA LYS A 116 -8.73 10.74 0.90
C LYS A 116 -8.06 12.09 1.11
N LEU A 117 -6.80 12.26 0.69
CA LEU A 117 -6.07 13.53 0.76
C LEU A 117 -6.69 14.56 -0.18
N VAL A 118 -6.90 14.21 -1.45
CA VAL A 118 -7.54 15.13 -2.41
C VAL A 118 -8.98 15.44 -2.02
N LYS A 119 -9.76 14.44 -1.57
CA LYS A 119 -11.09 14.68 -1.01
C LYS A 119 -11.07 15.65 0.19
N LYS A 120 -10.00 15.60 0.99
CA LYS A 120 -9.85 16.50 2.14
C LYS A 120 -9.55 17.93 1.68
N PHE A 121 -8.66 18.10 0.70
CA PHE A 121 -8.40 19.39 0.09
C PHE A 121 -9.70 20.00 -0.45
N ASP A 122 -10.45 19.23 -1.26
CA ASP A 122 -11.74 19.65 -1.83
C ASP A 122 -12.73 20.12 -0.78
N LYS A 123 -12.88 19.34 0.31
CA LYS A 123 -13.78 19.71 1.41
C LYS A 123 -13.31 20.97 2.16
N PHE A 124 -12.00 21.19 2.26
CA PHE A 124 -11.44 22.28 3.06
C PHE A 124 -11.44 23.61 2.30
N HIS A 125 -11.24 23.58 0.99
CA HIS A 125 -11.19 24.74 0.11
C HIS A 125 -12.46 24.98 -0.73
N GLY A 126 -13.42 24.05 -0.70
CA GLY A 126 -14.67 24.17 -1.48
C GLY A 126 -14.49 23.88 -2.97
N THR A 127 -13.54 23.03 -3.34
CA THR A 127 -13.19 22.68 -4.73
C THR A 127 -13.67 21.28 -5.11
N ALA A 128 -13.42 20.87 -6.37
CA ALA A 128 -13.81 19.57 -6.91
C ALA A 128 -12.73 18.94 -7.81
N HIS A 129 -11.46 18.96 -7.37
CA HIS A 129 -10.32 18.48 -8.15
C HIS A 129 -10.17 16.94 -8.16
N ARG A 130 -10.81 16.24 -7.21
CA ARG A 130 -10.59 14.80 -7.02
C ARG A 130 -10.77 13.94 -8.27
N ALA A 131 -11.80 14.17 -9.06
CA ALA A 131 -12.08 13.31 -10.21
C ALA A 131 -10.97 13.43 -11.27
N GLU A 132 -10.63 14.68 -11.62
CA GLU A 132 -9.58 15.00 -12.59
C GLU A 132 -8.20 14.52 -12.10
N PHE A 133 -7.86 14.80 -10.84
CA PHE A 133 -6.60 14.35 -10.26
C PHE A 133 -6.43 12.84 -10.31
N LEU A 134 -7.45 12.07 -9.91
CA LEU A 134 -7.34 10.60 -9.86
C LEU A 134 -7.24 9.98 -11.26
N VAL A 135 -7.88 10.56 -12.27
CA VAL A 135 -7.80 10.07 -13.65
C VAL A 135 -6.47 10.45 -14.30
N GLY A 136 -5.95 11.65 -14.00
CA GLY A 136 -4.68 12.14 -14.56
C GLY A 136 -3.42 11.67 -13.84
N CYS A 137 -3.54 11.00 -12.68
CA CYS A 137 -2.39 10.61 -11.88
C CYS A 137 -1.74 9.32 -12.41
N ALA A 138 -0.70 9.48 -13.23
CA ALA A 138 0.06 8.38 -13.82
C ALA A 138 0.58 7.38 -12.76
N ALA A 139 1.14 7.88 -11.64
CA ALA A 139 1.67 7.02 -10.58
C ALA A 139 0.62 6.08 -9.98
N LEU A 140 -0.62 6.56 -9.75
CA LEU A 140 -1.69 5.70 -9.24
C LEU A 140 -2.13 4.65 -10.25
N CYS A 141 -2.18 5.02 -11.53
CA CYS A 141 -2.49 4.10 -12.61
C CYS A 141 -1.43 3.00 -12.71
N GLU A 142 -0.15 3.38 -12.70
CA GLU A 142 0.98 2.46 -12.81
C GLU A 142 1.06 1.50 -11.62
N MET A 143 0.96 2.00 -10.38
CA MET A 143 0.90 1.14 -9.18
C MET A 143 -0.23 0.11 -9.25
N THR A 144 -1.39 0.51 -9.78
CA THR A 144 -2.55 -0.40 -9.92
C THR A 144 -2.29 -1.42 -11.02
N ASP A 145 -1.73 -0.99 -12.15
CA ASP A 145 -1.41 -1.84 -13.29
C ASP A 145 -0.40 -2.92 -12.91
N MET A 146 0.72 -2.55 -12.29
CA MET A 146 1.75 -3.46 -11.78
C MET A 146 1.17 -4.60 -10.92
N VAL A 147 0.21 -4.28 -10.03
CA VAL A 147 -0.46 -5.32 -9.23
C VAL A 147 -1.31 -6.24 -10.10
N GLN A 148 -2.08 -5.70 -11.04
CA GLN A 148 -2.98 -6.48 -11.89
C GLN A 148 -2.22 -7.37 -12.88
N THR A 149 -1.12 -6.87 -13.45
CA THR A 149 -0.42 -7.52 -14.55
C THR A 149 0.72 -8.42 -14.10
N GLU A 150 1.28 -8.20 -12.90
CA GLU A 150 2.46 -8.94 -12.43
C GLU A 150 2.21 -9.66 -11.09
N VAL A 151 1.75 -8.93 -10.06
CA VAL A 151 1.62 -9.49 -8.69
C VAL A 151 0.50 -10.53 -8.60
N LEU A 152 -0.71 -10.21 -9.08
CA LEU A 152 -1.84 -11.15 -9.02
C LEU A 152 -1.59 -12.44 -9.83
N PRO A 153 -1.02 -12.40 -11.04
CA PRO A 153 -0.58 -13.60 -11.73
C PRO A 153 0.45 -14.42 -10.96
N MET A 154 1.42 -13.79 -10.30
CA MET A 154 2.41 -14.50 -9.49
C MET A 154 1.76 -15.18 -8.29
N ILE A 155 0.86 -14.49 -7.57
CA ILE A 155 0.04 -15.10 -6.51
C ILE A 155 -0.70 -16.34 -7.02
N ASN A 156 -1.30 -16.25 -8.21
CA ASN A 156 -1.99 -17.39 -8.84
C ASN A 156 -1.04 -18.55 -9.14
N SER A 157 0.18 -18.25 -9.58
CA SER A 157 1.24 -19.24 -9.85
C SER A 157 1.65 -19.98 -8.58
N ILE A 158 1.93 -19.25 -7.49
CA ILE A 158 2.26 -19.83 -6.18
C ILE A 158 1.12 -20.73 -5.68
N GLN A 159 -0.13 -20.25 -5.74
CA GLN A 159 -1.31 -21.05 -5.34
C GLN A 159 -1.41 -22.36 -6.13
N LYS A 160 -1.19 -22.32 -7.45
CA LYS A 160 -1.23 -23.52 -8.31
C LYS A 160 -0.09 -24.48 -7.99
N SER A 161 1.12 -23.98 -7.80
CA SER A 161 2.29 -24.83 -7.51
C SER A 161 2.19 -25.48 -6.13
N TYR A 162 1.71 -24.72 -5.15
CA TYR A 162 1.41 -25.23 -3.81
C TYR A 162 0.30 -26.30 -3.86
N ALA A 163 -0.77 -26.05 -4.60
CA ALA A 163 -1.87 -27.01 -4.76
C ALA A 163 -1.39 -28.34 -5.36
N ALA A 164 -0.58 -28.29 -6.42
CA ALA A 164 -0.02 -29.47 -7.06
C ALA A 164 0.88 -30.29 -6.12
N SER A 165 1.60 -29.62 -5.22
CA SER A 165 2.56 -30.25 -4.31
C SER A 165 1.93 -30.80 -3.02
N PHE A 166 0.92 -30.12 -2.47
CA PHE A 166 0.40 -30.41 -1.12
C PHE A 166 -1.11 -30.67 -1.04
N CYS A 167 -1.89 -30.24 -2.03
CA CYS A 167 -3.36 -30.28 -1.97
C CYS A 167 -3.97 -31.18 -3.06
N GLY A 168 -3.18 -32.10 -3.65
CA GLY A 168 -3.66 -32.98 -4.72
C GLY A 168 -4.14 -32.24 -5.98
N GLY A 169 -3.65 -31.01 -6.20
CA GLY A 169 -4.09 -30.13 -7.29
C GLY A 169 -5.31 -29.25 -6.96
N ASP A 170 -5.92 -29.38 -5.78
CA ASP A 170 -7.03 -28.51 -5.39
C ASP A 170 -6.54 -27.12 -4.98
N LYS A 171 -6.83 -26.14 -5.85
CA LYS A 171 -6.47 -24.75 -5.64
C LYS A 171 -7.23 -24.12 -4.47
N ALA A 172 -8.48 -24.50 -4.20
CA ALA A 172 -9.26 -23.90 -3.13
C ALA A 172 -8.62 -24.21 -1.77
N THR A 173 -8.31 -25.49 -1.52
CA THR A 173 -7.58 -25.91 -0.32
C THR A 173 -6.22 -25.21 -0.18
N ALA A 174 -5.47 -25.03 -1.27
CA ALA A 174 -4.19 -24.31 -1.23
C ALA A 174 -4.35 -22.84 -0.80
N VAL A 175 -5.37 -22.15 -1.33
CA VAL A 175 -5.67 -20.77 -0.95
C VAL A 175 -6.04 -20.67 0.52
N ASP A 176 -6.86 -21.60 1.02
CA ASP A 176 -7.29 -21.63 2.41
C ASP A 176 -6.10 -21.82 3.36
N GLU A 177 -5.23 -22.80 3.08
CA GLU A 177 -4.03 -23.05 3.89
C GLU A 177 -3.04 -21.87 3.87
N LEU A 178 -2.77 -21.30 2.69
CA LEU A 178 -1.86 -20.16 2.55
C LEU A 178 -2.43 -18.90 3.24
N SER A 179 -3.74 -18.70 3.16
CA SER A 179 -4.41 -17.56 3.80
C SER A 179 -4.49 -17.70 5.32
N GLN A 180 -4.62 -18.94 5.81
CA GLN A 180 -4.50 -19.23 7.24
C GLN A 180 -3.09 -18.92 7.75
N ALA A 181 -2.06 -19.41 7.05
CA ALA A 181 -0.67 -19.11 7.40
C ALA A 181 -0.37 -17.61 7.38
N LEU A 182 -0.85 -16.89 6.35
CA LEU A 182 -0.78 -15.43 6.25
C LEU A 182 -1.42 -14.74 7.46
N SER A 183 -2.60 -15.20 7.88
CA SER A 183 -3.31 -14.61 9.02
C SER A 183 -2.53 -14.81 10.31
N GLU A 184 -1.98 -16.00 10.54
CA GLU A 184 -1.16 -16.31 11.72
C GLU A 184 0.11 -15.44 11.79
N MET A 185 0.78 -15.22 10.65
CA MET A 185 1.96 -14.34 10.56
C MET A 185 1.60 -12.87 10.80
N LEU A 186 0.52 -12.37 10.18
CA LEU A 186 0.10 -10.98 10.35
C LEU A 186 -0.44 -10.67 11.74
N VAL A 187 -1.05 -11.62 12.44
CA VAL A 187 -1.46 -11.43 13.84
C VAL A 187 -0.24 -11.13 14.72
N TRP A 188 0.90 -11.76 14.45
CA TRP A 188 2.16 -11.45 15.13
C TRP A 188 2.70 -10.07 14.77
N ASP A 189 2.78 -9.75 13.48
CA ASP A 189 3.32 -8.47 13.03
C ASP A 189 2.44 -7.27 13.44
N ARG A 190 1.12 -7.35 13.23
CA ARG A 190 0.18 -6.27 13.57
C ARG A 190 -0.15 -6.21 15.06
N GLY A 191 -0.03 -7.32 15.78
CA GLY A 191 -0.22 -7.37 17.23
C GLY A 191 0.85 -6.59 18.00
N THR A 192 2.10 -6.57 17.50
CA THR A 192 3.18 -5.77 18.09
C THR A 192 3.02 -4.29 17.78
N VAL A 193 2.66 -3.94 16.54
CA VAL A 193 2.38 -2.56 16.11
C VAL A 193 1.23 -1.93 16.92
N TRP A 194 0.16 -2.68 17.22
CA TRP A 194 -0.96 -2.17 18.03
C TRP A 194 -0.54 -1.87 19.48
N HIS A 195 0.27 -2.76 20.09
CA HIS A 195 0.81 -2.53 21.42
C HIS A 195 1.70 -1.29 21.50
N ASP A 196 2.48 -1.02 20.45
CA ASP A 196 3.33 0.17 20.37
C ASP A 196 2.53 1.45 20.07
N LEU A 197 1.50 1.37 19.23
CA LEU A 197 0.58 2.48 18.97
C LEU A 197 -0.20 2.92 20.23
N ILE A 198 -0.58 1.99 21.11
CA ILE A 198 -1.20 2.30 22.41
C ILE A 198 -0.21 2.97 23.37
N ARG A 199 1.07 2.59 23.32
CA ARG A 199 2.11 3.20 24.18
C ARG A 199 2.40 4.65 23.79
N LEU A 200 2.25 5.01 22.51
CA LEU A 200 2.40 6.38 22.02
C LEU A 200 1.22 7.30 22.34
N GLU A 201 0.09 6.75 22.80
CA GLU A 201 -1.09 7.50 23.24
C GLU A 201 -1.15 7.75 24.77
N ARG A 202 -0.13 7.33 25.54
CA ARG A 202 0.03 7.62 26.98
C ARG A 202 1.23 8.53 27.24
#